data_AF-A0A1G3HNH6-F1
#
_entry.id   AF-A0A1G3HNH6-F1
#
_cell.length_a   1.000
_cell.length_b   1.000
_cell.length_c   1.000
_cell.angle_alpha   90.00
_cell.angle_beta   90.00
_cell.angle_gamma   90.00
#
_symmetry.space_group_name_H-M   'P 1'
#
loop_
_entity.id
_entity.type
_entity.pdbx_description
1 polymer ?
#
loop_
_entity_poly.entity_id
_entity_poly.type
_entity_poly.pdbx_seq_one_letter_code
_entity_poly.pdbx_strand_id
1 'polypeptide(L)'
;MQQVTRVIELGDGIMAPRRQTAAQALEQLIDQELLVEKALAVKLDREPQVMQAIAAEKRRILGLAYLERAVPPAPKHSPEDIRKFFVDNPALFERRRIYQIHELLAVVPADKKPLLKAEIAKARQLDDIANWFKSQSLSFNEIASIRPAEQIPLEILLRVAEMKDAQVAMFVAPDKVSVLELVHAEDAPLSEPQAAPVIEQLLTNHWRLELARKEVKQLREAAKIEYLGQFDTIGAGTSAPRRMPPNVGKLLTSGEAARSHKGLSGRI
;
A
#
# COMPACT_ATOMS: atom_id res chain seq x y z
N MET A 1 34.02 24.94 -10.90
CA MET A 1 34.41 24.10 -12.05
C MET A 1 35.02 22.80 -11.54
N GLN A 2 34.19 21.77 -11.30
CA GLN A 2 34.63 20.37 -11.21
C GLN A 2 33.40 19.43 -11.35
N GLN A 3 33.31 18.88 -12.56
CA GLN A 3 32.76 17.56 -12.95
C GLN A 3 31.34 17.16 -12.54
N VAL A 4 30.37 17.61 -13.34
CA VAL A 4 29.03 16.99 -13.48
C VAL A 4 29.10 16.00 -14.64
N THR A 5 29.51 14.76 -14.38
CA THR A 5 29.38 13.67 -15.36
C THR A 5 29.17 12.35 -14.63
N ARG A 6 27.90 11.92 -14.54
CA ARG A 6 27.54 10.50 -14.71
C ARG A 6 26.04 10.33 -15.00
N VAL A 7 25.79 10.04 -16.28
CA VAL A 7 24.89 9.01 -16.82
C VAL A 7 23.38 9.29 -16.74
N ILE A 8 22.89 9.79 -17.88
CA ILE A 8 21.53 9.65 -18.41
C ILE A 8 21.51 8.36 -19.25
N GLU A 9 20.80 7.32 -18.82
CA GLU A 9 20.25 6.24 -19.68
C GLU A 9 18.97 5.73 -18.97
N LEU A 10 17.77 6.24 -19.32
CA LEU A 10 16.79 5.77 -20.32
C LEU A 10 16.03 4.47 -19.98
N GLY A 11 14.70 4.58 -19.95
CA GLY A 11 13.75 3.47 -19.88
C GLY A 11 12.29 3.94 -19.78
N ASP A 12 11.72 4.36 -20.91
CA ASP A 12 10.30 4.67 -21.14
C ASP A 12 9.38 3.47 -20.83
N GLY A 13 8.20 3.69 -20.22
CA GLY A 13 7.18 2.65 -20.11
C GLY A 13 5.87 2.99 -19.36
N ILE A 14 4.92 3.57 -20.12
CA ILE A 14 3.45 3.54 -19.94
C ILE A 14 2.81 4.52 -18.91
N MET A 15 1.84 5.29 -19.43
CA MET A 15 1.35 6.61 -18.99
C MET A 15 2.47 7.64 -19.02
N ALA A 16 2.61 8.39 -20.10
CA ALA A 16 3.58 9.48 -20.16
C ALA A 16 3.25 10.48 -19.02
N PRO A 17 4.01 10.56 -17.91
CA PRO A 17 4.12 11.85 -17.26
C PRO A 17 4.62 12.80 -18.35
N ARG A 18 4.16 14.07 -18.39
CA ARG A 18 4.74 15.09 -19.30
C ARG A 18 6.24 14.81 -19.38
N ARG A 19 6.72 14.32 -20.53
CA ARG A 19 8.13 13.96 -20.69
C ARG A 19 8.88 15.26 -20.46
N GLN A 20 9.37 15.45 -19.24
CA GLN A 20 10.26 16.55 -18.94
C GLN A 20 11.40 16.38 -19.92
N THR A 21 11.67 17.42 -20.70
CA THR A 21 12.82 17.38 -21.59
C THR A 21 14.07 17.17 -20.74
N ALA A 22 15.13 16.59 -21.30
CA ALA A 22 16.40 16.45 -20.57
C ALA A 22 16.86 17.80 -19.99
N ALA A 23 16.58 18.91 -20.69
CA ALA A 23 16.78 20.26 -20.19
C ALA A 23 15.93 20.57 -18.95
N GLN A 24 14.62 20.29 -18.93
CA GLN A 24 13.77 20.52 -17.77
C GLN A 24 14.16 19.68 -16.54
N ALA A 25 14.56 18.42 -16.73
CA ALA A 25 15.07 17.60 -15.64
C ALA A 25 16.41 18.13 -15.10
N LEU A 26 17.27 18.64 -15.97
CA LEU A 26 18.53 19.28 -15.57
C LEU A 26 18.28 20.56 -14.76
N GLU A 27 17.39 21.45 -15.21
CA GLU A 27 17.04 22.67 -14.46
C GLU A 27 16.51 22.33 -13.05
N GLN A 28 15.68 21.29 -12.91
CA GLN A 28 15.21 20.85 -11.59
C GLN A 28 16.34 20.35 -10.68
N LEU A 29 17.34 19.66 -11.24
CA LEU A 29 18.51 19.22 -10.47
C LEU A 29 19.39 20.40 -10.05
N ILE A 30 19.53 21.41 -10.93
CA ILE A 30 20.25 22.65 -10.62
C ILE A 30 19.55 23.38 -9.47
N ASP A 31 18.23 23.58 -9.57
CA ASP A 31 17.44 24.22 -8.51
C ASP A 31 17.56 23.45 -7.18
N GLN A 32 17.47 22.12 -7.23
CA GLN A 32 17.64 21.27 -6.05
C GLN A 32 19.02 21.45 -5.40
N GLU A 33 20.09 21.43 -6.20
CA GLU A 33 21.46 21.58 -5.69
C GLU A 33 21.66 22.97 -5.07
N LEU A 34 21.21 24.04 -5.72
CA LEU A 34 21.30 25.41 -5.19
C LEU A 34 20.56 25.55 -3.85
N LEU A 35 19.39 24.92 -3.71
CA LEU A 35 18.65 24.90 -2.45
C LEU A 35 19.40 24.13 -1.35
N VAL A 36 20.01 22.98 -1.69
CA VAL A 36 20.83 22.20 -0.75
C VAL A 36 22.07 22.97 -0.32
N GLU A 37 22.80 23.59 -1.25
CA GLU A 37 23.94 24.45 -0.95
C GLU A 37 23.56 25.58 0.01
N LYS A 38 22.44 26.26 -0.26
CA LYS A 38 21.94 27.33 0.62
C LYS A 38 21.57 26.80 2.00
N ALA A 39 20.90 25.64 2.08
CA ALA A 39 20.53 24.99 3.33
C ALA A 39 21.76 24.62 4.18
N LEU A 40 22.83 24.12 3.55
CA LEU A 40 24.10 23.81 4.21
C LEU A 40 24.84 25.08 4.66
N ALA A 41 24.84 26.14 3.84
CA ALA A 41 25.47 27.42 4.19
C ALA A 41 24.86 28.06 5.44
N VAL A 42 23.54 27.93 5.61
CA VAL A 42 22.83 28.39 6.82
C VAL A 42 22.70 27.31 7.91
N LYS A 43 23.33 26.15 7.71
CA LYS A 43 23.45 25.03 8.67
C LYS A 43 22.11 24.38 9.06
N LEU A 44 21.14 24.32 8.15
CA LEU A 44 19.87 23.63 8.41
C LEU A 44 20.09 22.13 8.70
N ASP A 45 21.14 21.52 8.14
CA ASP A 45 21.54 20.13 8.40
C ASP A 45 21.89 19.85 9.87
N ARG A 46 22.17 20.90 10.65
CA ARG A 46 22.50 20.80 12.08
C ARG A 46 21.32 21.11 12.99
N GLU A 47 20.18 21.50 12.43
CA GLU A 47 18.98 21.72 13.23
C GLU A 47 18.47 20.40 13.78
N PRO A 48 18.03 20.34 15.05
CA PRO A 48 17.59 19.09 15.68
C PRO A 48 16.52 18.34 14.88
N GLN A 49 15.55 19.06 14.32
CA GLN A 49 14.45 18.46 13.55
C GLN A 49 14.95 17.84 12.24
N VAL A 50 15.85 18.53 11.52
CA VAL A 50 16.41 18.06 10.26
C VAL A 50 17.31 16.84 10.48
N MET A 51 18.19 16.88 11.48
CA MET A 51 19.03 15.73 11.84
C MET A 51 18.21 14.49 12.19
N GLN A 52 17.14 14.65 12.97
CA GLN A 52 16.25 13.55 13.33
C GLN A 52 15.54 12.98 12.09
N ALA A 53 15.07 13.82 11.18
CA ALA A 53 14.44 13.39 9.94
C ALA A 53 15.43 12.59 9.06
N ILE A 54 16.65 13.09 8.87
CA ILE A 54 17.71 12.39 8.12
C ILE A 54 18.04 11.05 8.77
N ALA A 55 18.21 11.02 10.09
CA ALA A 55 18.53 9.78 10.81
C ALA A 55 17.39 8.76 10.78
N ALA A 56 16.13 9.20 10.83
CA ALA A 56 14.96 8.33 10.66
C ALA A 56 14.92 7.74 9.25
N GLU A 57 15.15 8.57 8.22
CA GLU A 57 15.09 8.14 6.83
C GLU A 57 16.25 7.22 6.46
N LYS A 58 17.47 7.50 6.95
CA LYS A 58 18.61 6.61 6.82
C LYS A 58 18.32 5.21 7.38
N ARG A 59 17.73 5.13 8.59
CA ARG A 59 17.33 3.85 9.20
C ARG A 59 16.29 3.12 8.35
N ARG A 60 15.30 3.85 7.82
CA ARG A 60 14.26 3.30 6.94
C ARG A 60 14.86 2.71 5.67
N ILE A 61 15.72 3.47 4.97
CA ILE A 61 16.37 3.04 3.72
C ILE A 61 17.24 1.81 3.96
N LEU A 62 18.06 1.81 5.01
CA LEU A 62 18.90 0.64 5.34
C LEU A 62 18.07 -0.60 5.65
N GLY A 63 16.97 -0.46 6.39
CA GLY A 63 16.07 -1.58 6.68
C GLY A 63 15.41 -2.14 5.41
N LEU A 64 14.96 -1.27 4.50
CA LEU A 64 14.39 -1.71 3.22
C LEU A 64 15.43 -2.40 2.33
N ALA A 65 16.62 -1.80 2.19
CA ALA A 65 17.70 -2.37 1.40
C ALA A 65 18.15 -3.74 1.94
N TYR A 66 18.15 -3.92 3.26
CA TYR A 66 18.40 -5.23 3.87
C TYR A 66 17.33 -6.24 3.47
N LEU A 67 16.04 -5.92 3.65
CA LEU A 67 14.95 -6.84 3.31
C LEU A 67 14.93 -7.20 1.82
N GLU A 68 15.18 -6.24 0.94
CA GLU A 68 15.29 -6.49 -0.51
C GLU A 68 16.40 -7.48 -0.85
N ARG A 69 17.51 -7.46 -0.09
CA ARG A 69 18.64 -8.38 -0.29
C ARG A 69 18.45 -9.72 0.43
N ALA A 70 17.78 -9.73 1.57
CA ALA A 70 17.55 -10.92 2.38
C ALA A 70 16.46 -11.83 1.78
N VAL A 71 15.47 -11.25 1.10
CA VAL A 71 14.41 -12.00 0.43
C VAL A 71 14.89 -12.39 -0.98
N PRO A 72 15.07 -13.70 -1.29
CA PRO A 72 15.45 -14.13 -2.63
C PRO A 72 14.36 -13.76 -3.66
N PRO A 73 14.63 -13.87 -4.97
CA PRO A 73 13.59 -13.80 -5.97
C PRO A 73 12.52 -14.88 -5.72
N ALA A 74 11.25 -14.55 -5.97
CA ALA A 74 10.19 -15.53 -5.85
C ALA A 74 10.40 -16.67 -6.88
N PRO A 75 10.14 -17.92 -6.50
CA PRO A 75 10.11 -19.00 -7.48
C PRO A 75 9.02 -18.73 -8.51
N LYS A 76 9.15 -19.31 -9.70
CA LYS A 76 8.07 -19.33 -10.67
C LYS A 76 6.90 -20.12 -10.08
N HIS A 77 5.72 -19.52 -10.01
CA HIS A 77 4.51 -20.20 -9.57
C HIS A 77 4.09 -21.21 -10.62
N SER A 78 3.68 -22.40 -10.17
CA SER A 78 3.23 -23.45 -11.07
C SER A 78 1.83 -23.12 -11.64
N PRO A 79 1.46 -23.70 -12.79
CA PRO A 79 0.07 -23.62 -13.28
C PRO A 79 -0.94 -24.11 -12.23
N GLU A 80 -0.57 -25.10 -11.42
CA GLU A 80 -1.38 -25.62 -10.34
C GLU A 80 -1.60 -24.58 -9.22
N ASP A 81 -0.58 -23.80 -8.87
CA ASP A 81 -0.69 -22.72 -7.88
C ASP A 81 -1.63 -21.61 -8.38
N ILE A 82 -1.52 -21.24 -9.66
CA ILE A 82 -2.37 -20.24 -10.30
C ILE A 82 -3.82 -20.71 -10.29
N ARG A 83 -4.07 -21.95 -10.74
CA ARG A 83 -5.40 -22.56 -10.77
C ARG A 83 -6.00 -22.66 -9.37
N LYS A 84 -5.20 -23.09 -8.38
CA LYS A 84 -5.65 -23.15 -6.99
C LYS A 84 -6.06 -21.77 -6.49
N PHE A 85 -5.25 -20.75 -6.73
CA PHE A 85 -5.57 -19.38 -6.31
C PHE A 85 -6.83 -18.85 -7.01
N PHE A 86 -7.00 -19.15 -8.30
CA PHE A 86 -8.19 -18.78 -9.07
C PHE A 86 -9.47 -19.37 -8.44
N VAL A 87 -9.47 -20.68 -8.19
CA VAL A 87 -10.62 -21.42 -7.63
C VAL A 87 -10.92 -21.01 -6.19
N ASP A 88 -9.89 -20.78 -5.37
CA ASP A 88 -10.06 -20.40 -3.96
C ASP A 88 -10.59 -18.96 -3.80
N ASN A 89 -10.48 -18.11 -4.82
CA ASN A 89 -10.85 -16.70 -4.76
C ASN A 89 -11.87 -16.30 -5.84
N PRO A 90 -13.07 -16.90 -5.85
CA PRO A 90 -14.05 -16.66 -6.90
C PRO A 90 -14.49 -15.19 -6.97
N ALA A 91 -14.57 -14.48 -5.84
CA ALA A 91 -14.94 -13.07 -5.79
C ALA A 91 -13.94 -12.12 -6.50
N LEU A 92 -12.69 -12.55 -6.68
CA LEU A 92 -11.67 -11.80 -7.44
C LEU A 92 -11.71 -12.11 -8.94
N PHE A 93 -12.27 -13.26 -9.34
CA PHE A 93 -12.14 -13.76 -10.72
C PHE A 93 -13.48 -14.24 -11.30
N GLU A 94 -13.90 -15.46 -10.98
CA GLU A 94 -15.07 -16.11 -11.59
C GLU A 94 -16.39 -15.37 -11.32
N ARG A 95 -16.47 -14.73 -10.15
CA ARG A 95 -17.57 -13.86 -9.69
C ARG A 95 -17.07 -12.42 -9.52
N ARG A 96 -16.04 -12.05 -10.28
CA ARG A 96 -15.49 -10.70 -10.26
C ARG A 96 -16.57 -9.70 -10.67
N ARG A 97 -16.64 -8.62 -9.91
CA ARG A 97 -17.53 -7.50 -10.16
C ARG A 97 -16.77 -6.19 -10.16
N ILE A 98 -17.34 -5.20 -10.85
CA ILE A 98 -16.95 -3.80 -10.74
C ILE A 98 -17.96 -3.14 -9.81
N TYR A 99 -17.46 -2.61 -8.69
CA TYR A 99 -18.30 -2.05 -7.64
C TYR A 99 -18.30 -0.54 -7.72
N GLN A 100 -19.49 0.04 -7.82
CA GLN A 100 -19.71 1.45 -7.53
C GLN A 100 -20.03 1.57 -6.04
N ILE A 101 -19.15 2.22 -5.31
CA ILE A 101 -19.24 2.34 -3.85
C ILE A 101 -19.24 3.79 -3.42
N HIS A 102 -19.97 4.04 -2.35
CA HIS A 102 -20.00 5.32 -1.67
C HIS A 102 -19.58 5.10 -0.20
N GLU A 103 -18.56 5.82 0.26
CA GLU A 103 -17.95 5.60 1.58
C GLU A 103 -17.91 6.89 2.40
N LEU A 104 -18.24 6.77 3.69
CA LEU A 104 -17.94 7.78 4.71
C LEU A 104 -16.79 7.29 5.60
N LEU A 105 -15.67 8.01 5.59
CA LEU A 105 -14.51 7.74 6.42
C LEU A 105 -14.47 8.72 7.60
N ALA A 106 -14.57 8.20 8.82
CA ALA A 106 -14.57 9.01 10.04
C ALA A 106 -13.58 8.46 11.08
N VAL A 107 -13.04 9.36 11.91
CA VAL A 107 -12.38 8.97 13.17
C VAL A 107 -13.45 8.93 14.24
N VAL A 108 -13.77 7.72 14.71
CA VAL A 108 -14.86 7.51 15.68
C VAL A 108 -14.27 7.02 17.00
N PRO A 109 -14.46 7.78 18.10
CA PRO A 109 -14.08 7.37 19.44
C PRO A 109 -14.64 5.99 19.81
N ALA A 110 -13.89 5.20 20.58
CA ALA A 110 -14.23 3.80 20.86
C ALA A 110 -15.60 3.64 21.54
N ASP A 111 -15.97 4.56 22.42
CA ASP A 111 -17.25 4.66 23.13
C ASP A 111 -18.44 4.95 22.20
N LYS A 112 -18.21 5.62 21.05
CA LYS A 112 -19.25 5.92 20.05
C LYS A 112 -19.44 4.82 19.01
N LYS A 113 -18.51 3.86 18.89
CA LYS A 113 -18.60 2.76 17.91
C LYS A 113 -19.85 1.87 18.07
N PRO A 114 -20.31 1.52 19.30
CA PRO A 114 -21.57 0.79 19.48
C PRO A 114 -22.81 1.57 19.06
N LEU A 115 -22.84 2.89 19.30
CA LEU A 115 -23.93 3.76 18.87
C LEU A 115 -23.99 3.86 17.34
N LEU A 116 -22.84 4.01 16.69
CA LEU A 116 -22.75 4.00 15.23
C LEU A 116 -23.25 2.67 14.64
N LYS A 117 -22.91 1.53 15.25
CA LYS A 117 -23.45 0.22 14.82
C LYS A 117 -24.98 0.19 14.86
N ALA A 118 -25.57 0.71 15.93
CA ALA A 118 -27.02 0.78 16.08
C ALA A 118 -27.68 1.73 15.06
N GLU A 119 -26.98 2.81 14.68
CA GLU A 119 -27.46 3.73 13.65
C GLU A 119 -27.42 3.10 12.26
N ILE A 120 -26.32 2.41 11.91
CA ILE A 120 -26.18 1.69 10.64
C ILE A 120 -27.24 0.61 10.48
N ALA A 121 -27.63 -0.07 11.56
CA ALA A 121 -28.72 -1.05 11.52
C ALA A 121 -30.10 -0.43 11.20
N LYS A 122 -30.28 0.88 11.37
CA LYS A 122 -31.52 1.61 11.09
C LYS A 122 -31.46 2.40 9.79
N ALA A 123 -30.26 2.79 9.38
CA ALA A 123 -30.02 3.60 8.19
C ALA A 123 -30.50 2.86 6.94
N ARG A 124 -31.18 3.61 6.07
CA ARG A 124 -31.65 3.11 4.77
C ARG A 124 -30.71 3.50 3.65
N GLN A 125 -29.94 4.57 3.86
CA GLN A 125 -29.02 5.16 2.90
C GLN A 125 -27.84 5.80 3.64
N LEU A 126 -26.74 6.04 2.94
CA LEU A 126 -25.52 6.56 3.56
C LEU A 126 -25.69 7.98 4.14
N ASP A 127 -26.59 8.77 3.57
CA ASP A 127 -26.91 10.12 4.05
C ASP A 127 -27.44 10.15 5.48
N ASP A 128 -28.15 9.11 5.92
CA ASP A 128 -28.63 8.99 7.30
C ASP A 128 -27.43 8.97 8.27
N ILE A 129 -26.37 8.27 7.89
CA ILE A 129 -25.13 8.15 8.66
C ILE A 129 -24.31 9.44 8.59
N ALA A 130 -24.27 10.11 7.44
CA ALA A 130 -23.63 11.43 7.33
C ALA A 130 -24.30 12.45 8.27
N ASN A 131 -25.62 12.45 8.33
CA ASN A 131 -26.38 13.31 9.26
C ASN A 131 -26.13 12.93 10.72
N TRP A 132 -26.05 11.63 11.03
CA TRP A 132 -25.66 11.18 12.36
C TRP A 132 -24.26 11.66 12.74
N PHE A 133 -23.26 11.53 11.86
CA PHE A 133 -21.91 12.05 12.12
C PHE A 133 -21.92 13.56 12.40
N LYS A 134 -22.68 14.35 11.63
CA LYS A 134 -22.86 15.79 11.88
C LYS A 134 -23.49 16.06 13.26
N SER A 135 -24.55 15.32 13.63
CA SER A 135 -25.20 15.46 14.94
C SER A 135 -24.27 15.13 16.12
N GLN A 136 -23.30 14.24 15.88
CA GLN A 136 -22.29 13.85 16.86
C GLN A 136 -21.04 14.72 16.84
N SER A 137 -21.02 15.77 16.00
CA SER A 137 -19.87 16.64 15.74
C SER A 137 -18.61 15.85 15.34
N LEU A 138 -18.79 14.76 14.58
CA LEU A 138 -17.71 13.95 14.05
C LEU A 138 -17.36 14.42 12.64
N SER A 139 -16.08 14.72 12.41
CA SER A 139 -15.58 14.98 11.05
C SER A 139 -15.49 13.68 10.26
N PHE A 140 -15.89 13.75 8.99
CA PHE A 140 -15.82 12.64 8.06
C PHE A 140 -15.44 13.13 6.66
N ASN A 141 -14.88 12.22 5.87
CA ASN A 141 -14.63 12.41 4.45
C ASN A 141 -15.56 11.49 3.66
N GLU A 142 -16.16 12.03 2.62
CA GLU A 142 -17.05 11.30 1.71
C GLU A 142 -16.30 10.97 0.42
N ILE A 143 -16.40 9.71 -0.01
CA ILE A 143 -15.67 9.19 -1.17
C ILE A 143 -16.63 8.34 -2.00
N ALA A 144 -16.92 8.78 -3.22
CA ALA A 144 -17.56 7.95 -4.24
C ALA A 144 -16.50 7.43 -5.20
N SER A 145 -16.54 6.13 -5.52
CA SER A 145 -15.58 5.55 -6.47
C SER A 145 -16.12 4.30 -7.16
N ILE A 146 -15.58 4.02 -8.33
CA ILE A 146 -15.81 2.77 -9.06
C ILE A 146 -14.52 1.96 -8.98
N ARG A 147 -14.58 0.77 -8.39
CA ARG A 147 -13.41 -0.09 -8.15
C ARG A 147 -13.71 -1.52 -8.61
N PRO A 148 -12.88 -2.13 -9.46
CA PRO A 148 -12.95 -3.56 -9.69
C PRO A 148 -12.53 -4.34 -8.44
N ALA A 149 -12.95 -5.60 -8.33
CA ALA A 149 -12.72 -6.43 -7.15
C ALA A 149 -11.25 -6.46 -6.67
N GLU A 150 -10.29 -6.53 -7.59
CA GLU A 150 -8.86 -6.57 -7.30
C GLU A 150 -8.29 -5.29 -6.66
N GLN A 151 -9.03 -4.18 -6.70
CA GLN A 151 -8.65 -2.93 -6.04
C GLN A 151 -9.23 -2.78 -4.62
N ILE A 152 -10.10 -3.70 -4.20
CA ILE A 152 -10.68 -3.72 -2.86
C ILE A 152 -9.87 -4.67 -1.97
N PRO A 153 -9.48 -4.29 -0.75
CA PRO A 153 -8.80 -5.20 0.18
C PRO A 153 -9.61 -6.48 0.38
N LEU A 154 -8.96 -7.66 0.31
CA LEU A 154 -9.65 -8.96 0.26
C LEU A 154 -10.66 -9.16 1.41
N GLU A 155 -10.29 -8.80 2.64
CA GLU A 155 -11.18 -8.90 3.81
C GLU A 155 -12.47 -8.07 3.65
N ILE A 156 -12.37 -6.91 2.99
CA ILE A 156 -13.50 -6.03 2.70
C ILE A 156 -14.28 -6.60 1.51
N LEU A 157 -13.58 -7.03 0.45
CA LEU A 157 -14.18 -7.58 -0.77
C LEU A 157 -15.10 -8.76 -0.47
N LEU A 158 -14.69 -9.69 0.40
CA LEU A 158 -15.52 -10.83 0.77
C LEU A 158 -16.89 -10.38 1.33
N ARG A 159 -16.91 -9.27 2.08
CA ARG A 159 -18.17 -8.72 2.58
C ARG A 159 -18.94 -7.94 1.53
N VAL A 160 -18.25 -7.14 0.71
CA VAL A 160 -18.88 -6.34 -0.36
C VAL A 160 -19.50 -7.24 -1.44
N ALA A 161 -18.88 -8.37 -1.76
CA ALA A 161 -19.39 -9.34 -2.73
C ALA A 161 -20.74 -9.97 -2.30
N GLU A 162 -21.03 -10.00 -1.00
CA GLU A 162 -22.30 -10.48 -0.45
C GLU A 162 -23.37 -9.38 -0.33
N MET A 163 -22.99 -8.12 -0.51
CA MET A 163 -23.89 -6.98 -0.38
C MET A 163 -24.83 -6.89 -1.58
N LYS A 164 -26.02 -6.37 -1.32
CA LYS A 164 -26.98 -5.96 -2.35
C LYS A 164 -26.84 -4.48 -2.65
N ASP A 165 -27.34 -4.06 -3.80
CA ASP A 165 -27.45 -2.64 -4.15
C ASP A 165 -28.22 -1.88 -3.06
N ALA A 166 -27.76 -0.66 -2.77
CA ALA A 166 -28.15 0.22 -1.66
C ALA A 166 -27.91 -0.34 -0.24
N GLN A 167 -27.24 -1.49 -0.09
CA GLN A 167 -26.91 -2.00 1.24
C GLN A 167 -25.73 -1.23 1.84
N VAL A 168 -25.81 -0.93 3.13
CA VAL A 168 -24.76 -0.28 3.90
C VAL A 168 -24.07 -1.28 4.84
N ALA A 169 -22.75 -1.20 4.94
CA ALA A 169 -21.94 -2.00 5.85
C ALA A 169 -20.89 -1.14 6.56
N MET A 170 -20.57 -1.52 7.80
CA MET A 170 -19.54 -0.86 8.61
C MET A 170 -18.25 -1.68 8.61
N PHE A 171 -17.14 -1.02 8.31
CA PHE A 171 -15.79 -1.58 8.39
C PHE A 171 -14.98 -0.80 9.43
N VAL A 172 -14.45 -1.52 10.43
CA VAL A 172 -13.72 -0.92 11.55
C VAL A 172 -12.23 -1.15 11.36
N ALA A 173 -11.47 -0.06 11.26
CA ALA A 173 -10.05 -0.05 11.51
C ALA A 173 -9.78 0.41 12.97
N PRO A 174 -8.57 0.21 13.52
CA PRO A 174 -8.26 0.59 14.90
C PRO A 174 -8.71 2.02 15.26
N ASP A 175 -8.34 2.99 14.41
CA ASP A 175 -8.57 4.42 14.66
C ASP A 175 -9.60 5.06 13.71
N LYS A 176 -10.14 4.29 12.77
CA LYS A 176 -11.04 4.80 11.72
C LYS A 176 -12.22 3.87 11.52
N VAL A 177 -13.36 4.42 11.16
CA VAL A 177 -14.51 3.67 10.68
C VAL A 177 -14.77 4.08 9.23
N SER A 178 -14.95 3.08 8.37
CA SER A 178 -15.54 3.26 7.05
C SER A 178 -16.98 2.75 7.10
N VAL A 179 -17.92 3.58 6.67
CA VAL A 179 -19.29 3.15 6.40
C VAL A 179 -19.45 3.18 4.88
N LEU A 180 -19.65 2.01 4.30
CA LEU A 180 -19.68 1.81 2.86
C LEU A 180 -21.10 1.42 2.44
N GLU A 181 -21.62 2.12 1.46
CA GLU A 181 -22.79 1.76 0.69
C GLU A 181 -22.37 1.15 -0.64
N LEU A 182 -22.93 0.00 -0.97
CA LEU A 182 -22.83 -0.55 -2.32
C LEU A 182 -23.90 0.10 -3.18
N VAL A 183 -23.52 1.01 -4.07
CA VAL A 183 -24.47 1.69 -4.97
C VAL A 183 -24.91 0.74 -6.07
N HIS A 184 -23.96 0.07 -6.70
CA HIS A 184 -24.21 -0.88 -7.77
C HIS A 184 -23.03 -1.85 -7.92
N ALA A 185 -23.30 -3.08 -8.38
CA ALA A 185 -22.28 -4.03 -8.77
C ALA A 185 -22.54 -4.59 -10.17
N GLU A 186 -21.57 -4.43 -11.06
CA GLU A 186 -21.61 -4.95 -12.42
C GLU A 186 -20.80 -6.24 -12.51
N ASP A 187 -21.38 -7.32 -13.04
CA ASP A 187 -20.68 -8.58 -13.28
C ASP A 187 -19.62 -8.40 -14.39
N ALA A 188 -18.36 -8.70 -14.06
CA ALA A 188 -17.23 -8.59 -14.96
C ALA A 188 -16.25 -9.75 -14.72
N PRO A 189 -16.70 -11.01 -14.92
CA PRO A 189 -15.93 -12.20 -14.60
C PRO A 189 -14.66 -12.28 -15.45
N LEU A 190 -13.60 -12.85 -14.85
CA LEU A 190 -12.36 -13.15 -15.56
C LEU A 190 -12.15 -14.65 -15.63
N SER A 191 -11.75 -15.13 -16.80
CA SER A 191 -11.29 -16.51 -16.98
C SER A 191 -9.89 -16.71 -16.40
N GLU A 192 -9.53 -17.95 -16.07
CA GLU A 192 -8.19 -18.29 -15.54
C GLU A 192 -7.04 -17.78 -16.44
N PRO A 193 -7.09 -17.93 -17.79
CA PRO A 193 -6.03 -17.39 -18.65
C PRO A 193 -5.90 -15.87 -18.61
N GLN A 194 -7.01 -15.15 -18.41
CA GLN A 194 -7.00 -13.69 -18.28
C GLN A 194 -6.50 -13.24 -16.89
N ALA A 195 -6.79 -14.02 -15.86
CA ALA A 195 -6.40 -13.74 -14.48
C ALA A 195 -4.95 -14.15 -14.16
N ALA A 196 -4.39 -15.11 -14.90
CA ALA A 196 -3.05 -15.67 -14.67
C ALA A 196 -1.95 -14.62 -14.39
N PRO A 197 -1.73 -13.57 -15.21
CA PRO A 197 -0.66 -12.60 -14.93
C PRO A 197 -0.88 -11.82 -13.62
N VAL A 198 -2.14 -11.54 -13.27
CA VAL A 198 -2.50 -10.87 -12.02
C VAL A 198 -2.27 -11.81 -10.83
N ILE A 199 -2.65 -13.08 -10.97
CA ILE A 199 -2.46 -14.11 -9.94
C ILE A 199 -0.97 -14.34 -9.69
N GLU A 200 -0.14 -14.45 -10.73
CA GLU A 200 1.31 -14.59 -10.59
C GLU A 200 1.93 -13.43 -9.81
N GLN A 201 1.50 -12.20 -10.09
CA GLN A 201 1.96 -11.02 -9.36
C GLN A 201 1.52 -11.05 -7.89
N LEU A 202 0.26 -11.42 -7.62
CA LEU A 202 -0.27 -11.54 -6.26
C LEU A 202 0.47 -12.61 -5.44
N LEU A 203 0.69 -13.79 -6.02
CA LEU A 203 1.43 -14.87 -5.39
C LEU A 203 2.89 -14.47 -5.11
N THR A 204 3.53 -13.77 -6.04
CA THR A 204 4.88 -13.23 -5.85
C THR A 204 4.95 -12.21 -4.72
N ASN A 205 4.00 -11.29 -4.66
CA ASN A 205 3.91 -10.29 -3.59
C ASN A 205 3.66 -10.94 -2.23
N HIS A 206 2.73 -11.90 -2.17
CA HIS A 206 2.44 -12.64 -0.96
C HIS A 206 3.67 -13.40 -0.45
N TRP A 207 4.36 -14.12 -1.34
CA TRP A 207 5.58 -14.84 -1.01
C TRP A 207 6.68 -13.91 -0.46
N ARG A 208 6.92 -12.75 -1.12
CA ARG A 208 7.92 -11.77 -0.67
C ARG A 208 7.59 -11.22 0.73
N LEU A 209 6.32 -10.89 0.98
CA LEU A 209 5.86 -10.40 2.28
C LEU A 209 6.03 -11.44 3.38
N GLU A 210 5.70 -12.70 3.12
CA GLU A 210 5.83 -13.78 4.09
C GLU A 210 7.30 -14.06 4.46
N LEU A 211 8.22 -14.05 3.48
CA LEU A 211 9.64 -14.18 3.78
C LEU A 211 10.18 -12.98 4.56
N ALA A 212 9.81 -11.76 4.18
CA ALA A 212 10.23 -10.56 4.91
C ALA A 212 9.72 -10.58 6.38
N ARG A 213 8.50 -11.07 6.62
CA ARG A 213 7.95 -11.26 7.98
C ARG A 213 8.76 -12.30 8.76
N LYS A 214 9.10 -13.43 8.13
CA LYS A 214 9.93 -14.48 8.76
C LYS A 214 11.31 -13.95 9.12
N GLU A 215 11.95 -13.21 8.22
CA GLU A 215 13.26 -12.60 8.45
C GLU A 215 13.23 -11.64 9.64
N VAL A 216 12.26 -10.72 9.68
CA VAL A 216 12.10 -9.79 10.81
C VAL A 216 11.84 -10.55 12.11
N LYS A 217 11.04 -11.62 12.08
CA LYS A 217 10.80 -12.47 13.25
C LYS A 217 12.09 -13.10 13.76
N GLN A 218 12.90 -13.68 12.89
CA GLN A 218 14.20 -14.27 13.24
C GLN A 218 15.17 -13.25 13.84
N LEU A 219 15.27 -12.05 13.24
CA LEU A 219 16.10 -10.97 13.78
C LEU A 219 15.64 -10.54 15.18
N ARG A 220 14.33 -10.54 15.44
CA ARG A 220 13.78 -10.23 16.78
C ARG A 220 14.08 -11.32 17.80
N GLU A 221 14.00 -12.59 17.40
CA GLU A 221 14.30 -13.74 18.26
C GLU A 221 15.79 -13.81 18.60
N ALA A 222 16.67 -13.41 17.68
CA ALA A 222 18.12 -13.38 17.88
C ALA A 222 18.60 -12.14 18.67
N ALA A 223 17.81 -11.08 18.76
CA ALA A 223 18.19 -9.84 19.42
C ALA A 223 17.79 -9.84 20.90
N LYS A 224 18.68 -9.33 21.77
CA LYS A 224 18.31 -9.00 23.15
C LYS A 224 17.52 -7.69 23.14
N ILE A 225 16.21 -7.79 23.33
CA ILE A 225 15.30 -6.63 23.35
C ILE A 225 14.81 -6.43 24.78
N GLU A 226 15.20 -5.32 25.39
CA GLU A 226 14.71 -4.89 26.70
C GLU A 226 13.69 -3.77 26.51
N TYR A 227 12.50 -3.94 27.10
CA TYR A 227 11.47 -2.92 27.16
C TYR A 227 11.61 -2.20 28.50
N LEU A 228 11.65 -0.86 28.50
CA LEU A 228 11.85 -0.08 29.72
C LEU A 228 10.69 0.91 29.94
N GLY A 229 10.36 1.16 31.21
CA GLY A 229 9.36 2.14 31.63
C GLY A 229 7.94 1.80 31.16
N GLN A 230 7.24 2.77 30.56
CA GLN A 230 5.86 2.60 30.07
C GLN A 230 5.69 1.56 28.95
N PHE A 231 6.78 0.95 28.45
CA PHE A 231 6.76 -0.06 27.40
C PHE A 231 6.94 -1.49 27.93
N ASP A 232 7.14 -1.70 29.25
CA ASP A 232 7.30 -3.04 29.86
C ASP A 232 6.09 -3.95 29.59
N THR A 233 4.89 -3.36 29.55
CA THR A 233 3.64 -4.07 29.28
C THR A 233 3.52 -4.60 27.84
N ILE A 234 4.38 -4.14 26.91
CA ILE A 234 4.41 -4.60 25.52
C ILE A 234 5.22 -5.90 25.39
N GLY A 235 6.19 -6.15 26.28
CA GLY A 235 7.03 -7.34 26.25
C GLY A 235 6.32 -8.65 26.61
N ALA A 236 5.20 -8.57 27.35
CA ALA A 236 4.47 -9.73 27.87
C ALA A 236 3.32 -10.23 26.97
N GLY A 237 2.97 -9.49 25.90
CA GLY A 237 1.89 -9.84 24.97
C GLY A 237 2.41 -9.96 23.55
N THR A 238 2.32 -11.16 22.99
CA THR A 238 2.58 -11.54 21.60
C THR A 238 2.54 -10.34 20.66
N SER A 239 3.72 -9.88 20.23
CA SER A 239 3.85 -8.77 19.29
C SER A 239 3.22 -9.18 17.95
N ALA A 240 1.95 -8.84 17.75
CA ALA A 240 1.33 -8.86 16.43
C ALA A 240 2.19 -7.99 15.50
N PRO A 241 2.49 -8.44 14.27
CA PRO A 241 3.33 -7.69 13.37
C PRO A 241 2.68 -6.33 13.12
N ARG A 242 3.33 -5.26 13.61
CA ARG A 242 3.00 -3.89 13.22
C ARG A 242 3.04 -3.86 11.70
N ARG A 243 1.92 -3.51 11.05
CA ARG A 243 1.82 -3.42 9.59
C ARG A 243 3.06 -2.70 9.08
N MET A 244 3.79 -3.35 8.17
CA MET A 244 4.85 -2.69 7.42
C MET A 244 4.29 -1.37 6.87
N PRO A 245 5.07 -0.28 6.87
CA PRO A 245 4.60 0.98 6.32
C PRO A 245 4.03 0.73 4.91
N PRO A 246 2.89 1.34 4.55
CA PRO A 246 2.10 1.01 3.36
C PRO A 246 2.83 1.18 2.01
N ASN A 247 4.09 1.61 2.04
CA ASN A 247 4.91 1.90 0.88
C ASN A 247 5.87 0.77 0.47
N VAL A 248 5.97 -0.34 1.21
CA VAL A 248 6.80 -1.48 0.78
C VAL A 248 6.18 -2.18 -0.44
N GLY A 249 4.85 -2.29 -0.50
CA GLY A 249 4.15 -2.87 -1.66
C GLY A 249 4.22 -2.01 -2.92
N LYS A 250 4.38 -0.68 -2.79
CA LYS A 250 4.39 0.25 -3.93
C LYS A 250 5.78 0.44 -4.55
N LEU A 251 6.87 0.20 -3.81
CA LEU A 251 8.24 0.28 -4.36
C LEU A 251 8.73 -1.05 -4.98
N LEU A 252 8.22 -2.20 -4.53
CA LEU A 252 8.65 -3.51 -5.04
C LEU A 252 8.09 -3.87 -6.42
N THR A 253 7.12 -3.11 -6.93
CA THR A 253 6.65 -3.19 -8.33
C THR A 253 7.47 -2.32 -9.28
N SER A 254 8.26 -1.37 -8.76
CA SER A 254 9.11 -0.48 -9.58
C SER A 254 10.52 -1.03 -9.81
N GLY A 255 10.95 -2.05 -9.04
CA GLY A 255 12.29 -2.62 -9.13
C GLY A 255 12.50 -3.67 -10.24
N GLU A 256 11.43 -4.18 -10.87
CA GLU A 256 11.52 -5.27 -11.85
C GLU A 256 11.68 -4.79 -13.30
N ALA A 257 11.47 -3.49 -13.58
CA ALA A 257 11.66 -2.90 -14.90
C ALA A 257 13.13 -2.67 -15.30
N ALA A 258 14.09 -2.82 -14.37
CA ALA A 258 15.50 -2.46 -14.61
C ALA A 258 16.43 -3.67 -14.85
N ARG A 259 15.93 -4.90 -14.94
CA ARG A 259 16.77 -6.11 -15.06
C ARG A 259 16.37 -7.04 -16.22
N SER A 260 16.19 -6.50 -17.42
CA SER A 260 16.08 -7.31 -18.64
C SER A 260 16.67 -6.61 -19.86
N HIS A 261 17.99 -6.32 -19.86
CA HIS A 261 18.74 -6.12 -21.11
C HIS A 261 20.21 -6.50 -20.92
N LYS A 262 20.51 -7.80 -21.03
CA LYS A 262 21.82 -8.25 -21.48
C LYS A 262 21.72 -9.68 -22.03
N GLY A 263 21.58 -9.78 -23.34
CA GLY A 263 21.64 -11.02 -24.08
C GLY A 263 21.51 -10.80 -25.58
N LEU A 264 22.54 -11.25 -26.32
CA LEU A 264 22.70 -11.34 -27.78
C LEU A 264 23.05 -10.04 -28.53
N SER A 265 23.96 -9.94 -29.51
CA SER A 265 25.16 -10.65 -30.04
C SER A 265 25.23 -10.36 -31.56
N GLY A 266 26.43 -10.11 -32.11
CA GLY A 266 26.72 -10.10 -33.56
C GLY A 266 26.98 -8.68 -34.09
N ARG A 267 28.21 -8.24 -34.38
CA ARG A 267 29.17 -8.62 -35.44
C ARG A 267 28.62 -8.39 -36.86
N ILE A 268 29.27 -7.42 -37.52
CA ILE A 268 29.18 -6.95 -38.93
C ILE A 268 28.00 -6.03 -39.22
#